data_AF-A0AAN1QPX6-F1
#
_entry.id   AF-A0AAN1QPX6-F1
#
_cell.length_a   1.000
_cell.length_b   1.000
_cell.length_c   1.000
_cell.angle_alpha   90.00
_cell.angle_beta   90.00
_cell.angle_gamma   90.00
#
_symmetry.space_group_name_H-M   'P 1'
#
loop_
_entity.id
_entity.type
_entity.pdbx_description
1 polymer ?
#
loop_
_entity_poly.entity_id
_entity_poly.type
_entity_poly.pdbx_seq_one_letter_code
_entity_poly.pdbx_strand_id
1 'polypeptide(L)'
;MSGSKRTRMTLEEMQNAIAQGQDESDWERVRQQVQAGADPEPDEDSPDATELMRAALQQRRGRPPSLNPKTQIAIRLDRDVVEAFRSGGPGWQTRMNAALREWLATHPQ
;
A
#
# COMPACT_ATOMS: atom_id res chain seq x y z
N MET A 1 -36.91 -14.34 25.99
CA MET A 1 -36.18 -13.06 25.98
C MET A 1 -34.81 -13.28 26.60
N SER A 2 -33.80 -13.66 25.80
CA SER A 2 -32.44 -13.87 26.32
C SER A 2 -31.67 -12.56 26.16
N GLY A 3 -31.54 -11.82 27.25
CA GLY A 3 -30.80 -10.56 27.28
C GLY A 3 -29.33 -10.81 26.98
N SER A 4 -28.75 -10.03 26.06
CA SER A 4 -27.31 -10.06 25.78
C SER A 4 -26.51 -9.85 27.07
N LYS A 5 -25.80 -10.90 27.52
CA LYS A 5 -24.77 -10.80 28.55
C LYS A 5 -23.53 -10.14 27.93
N ARG A 6 -23.54 -8.81 27.77
CA ARG A 6 -22.29 -8.07 27.52
C ARG A 6 -21.59 -7.86 28.84
N THR A 7 -20.67 -8.76 29.19
CA THR A 7 -19.74 -8.55 30.31
C THR A 7 -18.73 -7.49 29.89
N ARG A 8 -18.77 -6.31 30.53
CA ARG A 8 -17.79 -5.24 30.32
C ARG A 8 -16.56 -5.54 31.16
N MET A 9 -15.64 -6.34 30.63
CA MET A 9 -14.31 -6.56 31.22
C MET A 9 -13.27 -5.68 30.55
N THR A 10 -12.28 -5.24 31.31
CA THR A 10 -11.09 -4.58 30.77
C THR A 10 -10.19 -5.61 30.06
N LEU A 11 -9.30 -5.14 29.17
CA LEU A 11 -8.39 -6.01 28.43
C LEU A 11 -7.45 -6.80 29.36
N GLU A 12 -7.04 -6.19 30.46
CA GLU A 12 -6.15 -6.80 31.45
C GLU A 12 -6.86 -7.89 32.27
N GLU A 13 -8.13 -7.68 32.61
CA GLU A 13 -8.98 -8.70 33.24
C GLU A 13 -9.22 -9.89 32.30
N MET A 14 -9.44 -9.65 31.00
CA MET A 14 -9.55 -10.72 30.00
C MET A 14 -8.26 -11.54 29.87
N GLN A 15 -7.10 -10.87 29.79
CA GLN A 15 -5.80 -11.57 29.68
C GLN A 15 -5.50 -12.43 30.91
N ASN A 16 -5.82 -11.93 32.11
CA ASN A 16 -5.66 -12.69 33.35
C ASN A 16 -6.63 -13.87 33.44
N ALA A 17 -7.89 -13.72 33.02
CA ALA A 17 -8.85 -14.82 33.00
C ALA A 17 -8.41 -15.96 32.06
N ILE A 18 -7.86 -15.62 30.89
CA ILE A 18 -7.28 -16.59 29.96
C ILE A 18 -6.06 -17.29 30.60
N ALA A 19 -5.16 -16.55 31.23
CA ALA A 19 -3.97 -17.10 31.89
C ALA A 19 -4.32 -18.01 33.08
N GLN A 20 -5.42 -17.74 33.79
CA GLN A 20 -5.93 -18.52 34.91
C GLN A 20 -6.89 -19.64 34.49
N GLY A 21 -7.16 -19.82 33.19
CA GLY A 21 -8.09 -20.84 32.68
C GLY A 21 -9.54 -20.63 33.10
N GLN A 22 -9.90 -19.41 33.50
CA GLN A 22 -11.26 -18.99 33.90
C GLN A 22 -12.05 -18.37 32.74
N ASP A 23 -11.47 -18.40 31.54
CA ASP A 23 -12.13 -17.96 30.32
C ASP A 23 -13.21 -18.96 29.91
N GLU A 24 -14.41 -18.46 29.58
CA GLU A 24 -15.54 -19.30 29.17
C GLU A 24 -15.39 -19.89 27.75
N SER A 25 -14.32 -19.55 27.02
CA SER A 25 -14.08 -20.04 25.67
C SER A 25 -13.31 -21.35 25.66
N ASP A 26 -13.85 -22.33 24.95
CA ASP A 26 -13.18 -23.61 24.69
C ASP A 26 -12.06 -23.44 23.64
N TRP A 27 -10.91 -22.91 24.10
CA TRP A 27 -9.73 -22.71 23.27
C TRP A 27 -9.10 -24.02 22.79
N GLU A 28 -9.36 -25.13 23.47
CA GLU A 28 -8.85 -26.44 23.09
C GLU A 28 -9.58 -26.94 21.84
N ARG A 29 -10.91 -26.81 21.80
CA ARG A 29 -11.72 -27.07 20.59
C ARG A 29 -11.30 -26.19 19.42
N VAL A 30 -11.08 -24.90 19.65
CA VAL A 30 -10.64 -23.98 18.59
C VAL A 30 -9.27 -24.39 18.05
N ARG A 31 -8.31 -24.74 18.92
CA ARG A 31 -6.98 -25.23 18.52
C ARG A 31 -7.05 -26.55 17.74
N GLN A 32 -7.90 -27.49 18.16
CA GLN A 32 -8.11 -28.75 17.45
C GLN A 32 -8.71 -28.53 16.06
N GLN A 33 -9.65 -27.60 15.90
CA GLN A 33 -10.23 -27.25 14.59
C GLN A 33 -9.18 -26.65 13.64
N VAL A 34 -8.32 -25.75 14.13
CA VAL A 34 -7.21 -25.19 13.34
C VAL A 34 -6.21 -26.29 12.94
N GLN A 35 -5.85 -27.18 13.87
CA GLN A 35 -4.90 -28.26 13.61
C GLN A 35 -5.45 -29.32 12.64
N ALA A 36 -6.77 -29.51 12.62
CA ALA A 36 -7.45 -30.36 11.65
C ALA A 36 -7.54 -29.73 10.25
N GLY A 37 -7.08 -28.48 10.07
CA GLY A 37 -7.15 -27.77 8.80
C GLY A 37 -8.58 -27.44 8.38
N ALA A 38 -9.51 -27.31 9.33
CA ALA A 38 -10.87 -26.88 9.06
C ALA A 38 -10.84 -25.40 8.66
N ASP A 39 -10.95 -25.12 7.36
CA ASP A 39 -11.18 -23.77 6.87
C ASP A 39 -12.64 -23.41 7.19
N PRO A 40 -12.94 -22.27 7.83
CA PRO A 40 -14.32 -21.81 7.95
C PRO A 40 -14.94 -21.70 6.56
N GLU A 41 -16.15 -22.24 6.42
CA GLU A 41 -16.94 -22.04 5.21
C GLU A 41 -17.12 -20.52 4.99
N PRO A 42 -16.93 -20.02 3.77
CA PRO A 42 -17.08 -18.61 3.48
C PRO A 42 -18.52 -18.18 3.80
N ASP A 43 -18.67 -17.23 4.71
CA ASP A 43 -19.93 -16.59 5.04
C ASP A 43 -20.00 -15.17 4.46
N GLU A 44 -21.21 -14.63 4.35
CA GLU A 44 -21.44 -13.29 3.78
C GLU A 44 -20.75 -12.18 4.63
N ASP A 45 -20.55 -12.41 5.93
CA ASP A 45 -19.93 -11.46 6.86
C ASP A 45 -18.40 -11.63 7.00
N SER A 46 -17.81 -12.72 6.50
CA SER A 46 -16.35 -12.94 6.43
C SER A 46 -15.89 -13.37 5.02
N PRO A 47 -15.99 -12.48 4.02
CA PRO A 47 -15.46 -12.75 2.69
C PRO A 47 -13.96 -13.03 2.72
N ASP A 48 -13.48 -13.88 1.80
CA ASP A 48 -12.05 -14.18 1.69
C ASP A 48 -11.25 -12.90 1.43
N ALA A 49 -10.44 -12.53 2.42
CA ALA A 49 -9.60 -11.33 2.36
C ALA A 49 -8.61 -11.39 1.17
N THR A 50 -8.21 -12.59 0.76
CA THR A 50 -7.28 -12.79 -0.36
C THR A 50 -7.93 -12.40 -1.69
N GLU A 51 -9.17 -12.83 -1.91
CA GLU A 51 -9.97 -12.48 -3.09
C GLU A 51 -10.28 -10.99 -3.15
N LEU A 52 -10.69 -10.38 -2.03
CA LEU A 52 -10.94 -8.94 -1.95
C LEU A 52 -9.69 -8.12 -2.28
N MET A 53 -8.54 -8.53 -1.76
CA MET A 53 -7.26 -7.87 -2.07
C MET A 53 -6.90 -7.98 -3.55
N ARG A 54 -7.12 -9.15 -4.18
CA ARG A 54 -6.90 -9.33 -5.62
C ARG A 54 -7.82 -8.45 -6.45
N ALA A 55 -9.11 -8.38 -6.11
CA ALA A 55 -10.08 -7.52 -6.80
C ALA A 55 -9.68 -6.04 -6.71
N ALA A 56 -9.27 -5.59 -5.52
CA ALA A 56 -8.80 -4.22 -5.30
C ALA A 56 -7.55 -3.90 -6.14
N LEU A 57 -6.62 -4.83 -6.28
CA LEU A 57 -5.43 -4.66 -7.12
C LEU A 57 -5.75 -4.63 -8.62
N GLN A 58 -6.71 -5.44 -9.08
CA GLN A 58 -7.14 -5.45 -10.49
C GLN A 58 -7.82 -4.14 -10.91
N GLN A 59 -8.53 -3.47 -9.99
CA GLN A 59 -9.15 -2.17 -10.27
C GLN A 59 -8.14 -1.02 -10.35
N ARG A 60 -6.92 -1.19 -9.82
CA ARG A 60 -5.85 -0.17 -9.87
C ARG A 60 -5.07 -0.22 -11.18
N ARG A 61 -5.76 -0.21 -12.33
CA ARG A 61 -5.09 0.06 -13.62
C ARG A 61 -4.77 1.57 -13.66
N GLY A 62 -3.53 1.90 -13.30
CA GLY A 62 -3.00 3.26 -13.39
C GLY A 62 -3.01 3.80 -14.83
N ARG A 63 -2.60 5.08 -14.97
CA ARG A 63 -2.45 5.73 -16.28
C ARG A 63 -1.67 4.83 -17.25
N PRO A 64 -2.15 4.63 -18.49
CA PRO A 64 -1.42 3.85 -19.49
C PRO A 64 0.04 4.31 -19.60
N PRO A 65 1.01 3.40 -19.69
CA PRO A 65 2.41 3.76 -19.86
C PRO A 65 2.57 4.61 -21.13
N SER A 66 3.35 5.68 -21.03
CA SER A 66 3.64 6.55 -22.18
C SER A 66 4.44 5.77 -23.22
N LEU A 67 4.11 5.93 -24.50
CA LEU A 67 4.84 5.29 -25.61
C LEU A 67 6.31 5.71 -25.67
N ASN A 68 6.64 6.92 -25.23
CA ASN A 68 8.00 7.46 -25.23
C ASN A 68 8.28 8.17 -23.89
N PRO A 69 8.60 7.41 -22.82
CA PRO A 69 8.88 7.99 -21.52
C PRO A 69 10.19 8.78 -21.54
N LYS A 70 10.26 9.83 -20.72
CA LYS A 70 11.53 10.52 -20.47
C LYS A 70 12.47 9.54 -19.75
N THR A 71 13.72 9.49 -20.20
CA THR A 71 14.74 8.68 -19.52
C THR A 71 15.31 9.48 -18.35
N GLN A 72 15.20 8.94 -17.13
CA GLN A 72 15.86 9.52 -15.96
C GLN A 72 17.32 9.08 -15.94
N ILE A 73 18.23 10.04 -15.98
CA ILE A 73 19.67 9.81 -15.91
C ILE A 73 20.30 10.66 -14.82
N ALA A 74 21.38 10.17 -14.22
CA ALA A 74 22.22 10.94 -13.32
C ALA A 74 23.35 11.59 -14.13
N ILE A 75 23.32 12.91 -14.28
CA ILE A 75 24.37 13.70 -14.95
C ILE A 75 24.89 14.77 -14.01
N ARG A 76 26.17 15.13 -14.19
CA ARG A 76 26.76 16.30 -13.52
C ARG A 76 26.69 17.47 -14.49
N LEU A 77 26.16 18.59 -14.01
CA LEU A 77 26.08 19.85 -14.73
C LEU A 77 26.77 20.92 -13.88
N ASP A 78 27.29 21.95 -14.53
CA ASP A 78 27.88 23.08 -13.84
C ASP A 78 26.82 23.79 -12.96
N ARG A 79 27.28 24.30 -11.83
CA ARG A 79 26.39 24.86 -10.79
C ARG A 79 25.64 26.08 -11.30
N ASP A 80 26.33 26.98 -11.98
CA ASP A 80 25.78 28.20 -12.56
C ASP A 80 24.66 27.91 -13.57
N VAL A 81 24.82 26.89 -14.41
CA VAL A 81 23.79 26.43 -15.35
C VAL A 81 22.53 25.99 -14.61
N VAL A 82 22.68 25.15 -13.56
CA VAL A 82 21.55 24.66 -12.78
C VAL A 82 20.84 25.80 -12.05
N GLU A 83 21.59 26.72 -11.43
CA GLU A 83 21.04 27.89 -10.75
C GLU A 83 20.29 28.83 -11.72
N ALA A 84 20.83 29.04 -12.93
CA ALA A 84 20.18 29.85 -13.95
C ALA A 84 18.77 29.30 -14.27
N PHE A 85 18.64 27.99 -14.49
CA PHE A 85 17.32 27.39 -14.76
C PHE A 85 16.40 27.42 -13.53
N ARG A 86 16.93 27.11 -12.34
CA ARG A 86 16.17 27.09 -11.07
C ARG A 86 15.61 28.46 -10.70
N SER A 87 16.35 29.54 -10.96
CA SER A 87 15.91 30.91 -10.67
C SER A 87 14.62 31.28 -11.41
N GLY A 88 14.35 30.67 -12.57
CA GLY A 88 13.10 30.82 -13.31
C GLY A 88 11.89 30.10 -12.69
N GLY A 89 12.02 29.51 -11.50
CA GLY A 89 10.91 28.92 -10.75
C GLY A 89 10.46 27.54 -11.23
N PRO A 90 9.23 27.11 -10.85
CA PRO A 90 8.70 25.79 -11.16
C PRO A 90 8.81 25.43 -12.65
N GLY A 91 8.99 24.14 -12.94
CA GLY A 91 9.15 23.65 -14.31
C GLY A 91 10.52 23.89 -14.94
N TRP A 92 11.54 24.30 -14.16
CA TRP A 92 12.90 24.56 -14.67
C TRP A 92 13.52 23.37 -15.41
N GLN A 93 13.28 22.13 -14.97
CA GLN A 93 13.77 20.93 -15.66
C GLN A 93 13.12 20.76 -17.04
N THR A 94 11.84 21.13 -17.18
CA THR A 94 11.14 21.10 -18.47
C THR A 94 11.74 22.12 -19.42
N ARG A 95 12.05 23.34 -18.95
CA ARG A 95 12.74 24.37 -19.73
C ARG A 95 14.15 23.93 -20.14
N MET A 96 14.90 23.33 -19.21
CA MET A 96 16.23 22.78 -19.50
C MET A 96 16.18 21.70 -20.59
N ASN A 97 15.23 20.77 -20.53
CA ASN A 97 15.02 19.77 -21.58
C ASN A 97 14.58 20.39 -22.92
N ALA A 98 13.81 21.48 -22.92
CA ALA A 98 13.45 22.18 -24.15
C ALA A 98 14.68 22.83 -24.81
N ALA A 99 15.54 23.49 -24.02
CA ALA A 99 16.80 24.07 -24.52
C ALA A 99 17.73 23.01 -25.12
N LEU A 100 17.86 21.83 -24.49
CA LEU A 100 18.64 20.73 -25.05
C LEU A 100 18.08 20.23 -26.39
N ARG A 101 16.75 20.19 -26.54
CA ARG A 101 16.11 19.81 -27.82
C ARG A 101 16.34 20.84 -28.91
N GLU A 102 16.23 22.12 -28.58
CA GLU A 102 16.51 23.23 -29.50
C GLU A 102 17.96 23.22 -29.95
N TRP A 103 18.89 22.99 -29.03
CA TRP A 103 20.32 22.88 -29.35
C TRP A 103 20.58 21.75 -30.35
N LEU A 104 20.00 20.57 -30.15
CA LEU A 104 20.12 19.44 -31.09
C LEU A 104 19.48 19.72 -32.47
N ALA A 105 18.37 20.46 -32.51
CA ALA A 105 17.72 20.82 -33.78
C ALA A 105 18.53 21.84 -34.59
N THR A 106 19.27 22.72 -33.91
CA THR A 106 20.08 23.78 -34.53
C THR A 106 21.52 23.35 -34.80
N HIS A 107 22.00 22.28 -34.17
CA HIS A 107 23.34 21.72 -34.33
C HIS A 107 23.27 20.23 -34.74
N PRO A 108 22.74 19.93 -35.93
CA PRO A 108 22.82 18.57 -36.46
C PRO A 108 24.29 18.17 -36.66
N GLN A 109 24.60 16.91 -36.33
CA GLN A 109 25.92 16.30 -36.57
C GLN A 109 26.05 15.85 -38.03
#